data_AF-A0A3P9AMY9-F1
#
_entry.id   AF-A0A3P9AMY9-F1
#
_cell.length_a   1.000
_cell.length_b   1.000
_cell.length_c   1.000
_cell.angle_alpha   90.00
_cell.angle_beta   90.00
_cell.angle_gamma   90.00
#
_symmetry.space_group_name_H-M   'P 1'
#
loop_
_entity.id
_entity.type
_entity.pdbx_description
1 polymer ?
#
loop_
_entity_poly.entity_id
_entity_poly.type
_entity_poly.pdbx_seq_one_letter_code
_entity_poly.pdbx_strand_id
1 'polypeptide(L)'
;METCSNKETDYRVKLTSKTIVVEHIKKYKELLKTLLNSQSRLSEEAKQLFRKELLLNFETAVQENVLINDETWDEAPEEEDEANALQNLLDDNIVETAQKRRKCPKEIIPYVVRSLKSERKLLGLYKEVVKPEELQMDPVQETIMSSVSDAAPCMFKHASTVVKSIQAVQQRAEGLKQVLNSRPSAESLDVLEDVFASMPNKASKMTSRERPPIKRAVEYTELRNNYAPGLKRPAIFYSNDKSE
;
A
#
# COMPACT_ATOMS: atom_id res chain seq x y z
N MET A 1 -19.56 0.88 69.67
CA MET A 1 -20.64 1.84 69.96
C MET A 1 -21.33 2.13 68.64
N GLU A 2 -22.30 1.30 68.30
CA GLU A 2 -23.17 1.50 67.13
C GLU A 2 -24.16 2.61 67.47
N THR A 3 -24.09 3.71 66.73
CA THR A 3 -25.18 4.68 66.71
C THR A 3 -26.33 4.07 65.92
N CYS A 4 -27.38 3.61 66.62
CA CYS A 4 -28.69 3.35 66.03
C CYS A 4 -29.16 4.64 65.33
N SER A 5 -28.93 4.71 64.03
CA SER A 5 -29.58 5.69 63.16
C SER A 5 -31.04 5.25 63.03
N ASN A 6 -31.92 5.93 63.76
CA ASN A 6 -33.36 5.81 63.60
C ASN A 6 -33.69 6.05 62.12
N LYS A 7 -34.02 4.98 61.38
CA LYS A 7 -34.67 5.13 60.09
C LYS A 7 -36.10 5.55 60.39
N GLU A 8 -36.35 6.86 60.45
CA GLU A 8 -37.70 7.41 60.45
C GLU A 8 -38.40 6.87 59.21
N THR A 9 -39.28 5.90 59.41
CA THR A 9 -40.13 5.38 58.34
C THR A 9 -41.14 6.45 58.01
N ASP A 10 -41.12 6.97 56.79
CA ASP A 10 -42.15 7.90 56.36
C ASP A 10 -43.50 7.18 56.33
N TYR A 11 -44.45 7.68 57.13
CA TYR A 11 -45.78 7.11 57.29
C TYR A 11 -46.77 7.59 56.22
N ARG A 12 -46.34 8.52 55.35
CA ARG A 12 -47.16 9.07 54.28
C ARG A 12 -47.51 8.02 53.23
N VAL A 13 -48.69 8.18 52.64
CA VAL A 13 -49.19 7.25 51.61
C VAL A 13 -48.46 7.51 50.30
N LYS A 14 -47.77 6.49 49.80
CA LYS A 14 -47.06 6.55 48.51
C LYS A 14 -48.02 6.31 47.36
N LEU A 15 -48.06 7.27 46.43
CA LEU A 15 -48.88 7.24 45.24
C LEU A 15 -48.02 7.57 44.02
N THR A 16 -48.49 7.16 42.84
CA THR A 16 -47.76 7.32 41.58
C THR A 16 -48.25 8.47 40.73
N SER A 17 -49.46 8.99 41.01
CA SER A 17 -50.09 10.02 40.18
C SER A 17 -50.78 11.07 41.03
N LYS A 18 -50.44 12.34 40.77
CA LYS A 18 -51.01 13.52 41.44
C LYS A 18 -52.46 13.76 41.01
N THR A 19 -52.75 13.52 39.73
CA THR A 19 -54.07 13.76 39.12
C THR A 19 -55.16 12.94 39.80
N ILE A 20 -54.90 11.65 40.05
CA ILE A 20 -55.81 10.74 40.76
C ILE A 20 -56.14 11.27 42.16
N VAL A 21 -55.15 11.78 42.89
CA VAL A 21 -55.35 12.33 44.25
C VAL A 21 -56.24 13.57 44.20
N VAL A 22 -55.98 14.48 43.26
CA VAL A 22 -56.80 15.68 43.06
C VAL A 22 -58.26 15.31 42.76
N GLU A 23 -58.50 14.29 41.91
CA GLU A 23 -59.85 13.82 41.61
C GLU A 23 -60.57 13.27 42.86
N HIS A 24 -59.86 12.47 43.66
CA HIS A 24 -60.41 11.94 44.90
C HIS A 24 -60.70 13.05 45.91
N ILE A 25 -59.78 14.01 46.11
CA ILE A 25 -60.00 15.19 46.96
C ILE A 25 -61.26 15.92 46.51
N LYS A 26 -61.43 16.16 45.21
CA LYS A 26 -62.62 16.82 44.65
C LYS A 26 -63.90 16.05 44.97
N LYS A 27 -63.91 14.72 44.78
CA LYS A 27 -65.07 13.86 45.08
C LYS A 27 -65.45 13.91 46.56
N TYR A 28 -64.48 13.79 47.46
CA TYR A 28 -64.74 13.83 48.91
C TYR A 28 -65.13 15.22 49.39
N LYS A 29 -64.59 16.29 48.80
CA LYS A 29 -65.05 17.66 49.05
C LYS A 29 -66.52 17.84 48.69
N GLU A 30 -67.00 17.28 47.58
CA GLU A 30 -68.44 17.31 47.24
C GLU A 30 -69.28 16.52 48.24
N LEU A 31 -68.82 15.36 48.71
CA LEU A 31 -69.50 14.60 49.76
C LEU A 31 -69.56 15.36 51.09
N LEU A 32 -68.47 16.04 51.48
CA LEU A 32 -68.45 16.87 52.68
C LEU A 32 -69.42 18.06 52.55
N LYS A 33 -69.52 18.67 51.36
CA LYS A 33 -70.50 19.74 51.09
C LYS A 33 -71.93 19.23 51.22
N THR A 34 -72.27 18.07 50.64
CA THR A 34 -73.63 17.52 50.74
C THR A 34 -73.98 17.14 52.18
N LEU A 35 -73.01 16.58 52.93
CA LEU A 35 -73.19 16.24 54.34
C LEU A 35 -73.40 17.50 55.19
N LEU A 36 -72.64 18.58 54.97
CA LEU A 36 -72.83 19.83 55.69
C LEU A 36 -74.19 20.47 55.41
N ASN A 37 -74.65 20.42 54.15
CA ASN A 37 -75.96 20.95 53.74
C ASN A 37 -77.12 20.18 54.39
N SER A 38 -76.94 18.87 54.65
CA SER A 38 -77.96 18.03 55.30
C SER A 38 -78.13 18.30 56.81
N GLN A 39 -77.19 19.01 57.44
CA GLN A 39 -77.25 19.31 58.87
C GLN A 39 -78.19 20.50 59.14
N SER A 40 -79.41 20.23 59.60
CA SER A 40 -80.41 21.26 59.92
C SER A 40 -80.19 21.98 61.26
N ARG A 41 -79.23 21.52 62.08
CA ARG A 41 -78.99 22.02 63.45
C ARG A 41 -78.08 23.26 63.55
N LEU A 42 -77.43 23.67 62.46
CA LEU A 42 -76.47 24.77 62.44
C LEU A 42 -77.05 26.02 61.77
N SER A 43 -76.68 27.22 62.24
CA SER A 43 -76.99 28.48 61.55
C SER A 43 -76.28 28.53 60.20
N GLU A 44 -76.86 29.20 59.20
CA GLU A 44 -76.25 29.33 57.88
C GLU A 44 -74.91 30.08 57.89
N GLU A 45 -74.72 31.07 58.78
CA GLU A 45 -73.40 31.72 58.90
C GLU A 45 -72.33 30.76 59.43
N ALA A 46 -72.68 29.93 60.41
CA ALA A 46 -71.79 28.92 60.97
C ALA A 46 -71.45 27.82 59.94
N LYS A 47 -72.44 27.40 59.12
CA LYS A 47 -72.21 26.44 58.04
C LYS A 47 -71.24 26.96 56.98
N GLN A 48 -71.36 28.23 56.59
CA GLN A 48 -70.46 28.81 55.58
C GLN A 48 -69.02 28.91 56.07
N LEU A 49 -68.84 29.29 57.33
CA LEU A 49 -67.51 29.37 57.95
C LEU A 49 -66.88 27.98 58.08
N PHE A 50 -67.64 27.03 58.64
CA PHE A 50 -67.21 25.64 58.78
C PHE A 50 -66.95 24.98 57.43
N ARG A 51 -67.73 25.29 56.39
CA ARG A 51 -67.52 24.77 55.04
C ARG A 51 -66.18 25.18 54.47
N LYS A 52 -65.79 26.45 54.59
CA LYS A 52 -64.53 26.93 54.04
C LYS A 52 -63.34 26.34 54.81
N GLU A 53 -63.40 26.40 56.14
CA GLU A 53 -62.32 25.91 57.00
C GLU A 53 -62.16 24.38 56.91
N LEU A 54 -63.26 23.62 56.98
CA LEU A 54 -63.21 22.16 56.89
C LEU A 54 -62.69 21.69 55.53
N LEU A 55 -63.13 22.32 54.42
CA LEU A 55 -62.68 21.91 53.08
C LEU A 55 -61.20 22.23 52.85
N LEU A 56 -60.72 23.36 53.38
CA LEU A 56 -59.31 23.75 53.30
C LEU A 56 -58.44 22.83 54.18
N ASN A 57 -58.86 22.61 55.43
CA ASN A 57 -58.15 21.73 56.36
C ASN A 57 -58.13 20.28 55.87
N PHE A 58 -59.22 19.80 55.27
CA PHE A 58 -59.27 18.47 54.66
C PHE A 58 -58.28 18.34 53.51
N GLU A 59 -58.26 19.30 52.58
CA GLU A 59 -57.33 19.29 51.46
C GLU A 59 -55.88 19.32 51.92
N THR A 60 -55.55 20.27 52.81
CA THR A 60 -54.19 20.44 53.34
C THR A 60 -53.74 19.18 54.07
N ALA A 61 -54.60 18.61 54.92
CA ALA A 61 -54.28 17.36 55.63
C ALA A 61 -54.06 16.18 54.67
N VAL A 62 -54.81 16.07 53.57
CA VAL A 62 -54.57 15.01 52.57
C VAL A 62 -53.26 15.26 51.83
N GLN A 63 -52.96 16.49 51.44
CA GLN A 63 -51.73 16.85 50.73
C GLN A 63 -50.47 16.61 51.57
N GLU A 64 -50.50 16.93 52.87
CA GLU A 64 -49.38 16.69 53.79
C GLU A 64 -49.11 15.21 54.09
N ASN A 65 -50.12 14.35 53.92
CA ASN A 65 -50.05 12.92 54.25
C ASN A 65 -49.82 12.01 53.03
N VAL A 66 -49.57 12.60 51.85
CA VAL A 66 -49.35 11.87 50.59
C VAL A 66 -47.96 12.19 50.03
N LEU A 67 -47.33 11.18 49.44
CA LEU A 67 -46.12 11.31 48.63
C LEU A 67 -46.42 10.86 47.21
N ILE A 68 -45.97 11.63 46.22
CA ILE A 68 -46.10 11.29 44.80
C ILE A 68 -44.70 10.95 44.30
N ASN A 69 -44.47 9.70 43.90
CA ASN A 69 -43.14 9.22 43.46
C ASN A 69 -42.02 9.53 44.48
N ASP A 70 -42.31 9.38 45.77
CA ASP A 70 -41.43 9.72 46.90
C ASP A 70 -41.11 11.22 47.07
N GLU A 71 -41.80 12.10 46.35
CA GLU A 71 -41.71 13.56 46.48
C GLU A 71 -42.91 14.13 47.24
N THR A 72 -42.73 15.30 47.86
CA THR A 72 -43.82 16.01 48.56
C THR A 72 -44.81 16.62 47.58
N TRP A 73 -46.01 16.95 48.06
CA TRP A 73 -47.09 17.48 47.19
C TRP A 73 -46.69 18.73 46.39
N ASP A 74 -45.88 19.62 46.97
CA ASP A 74 -45.44 20.87 46.35
C ASP A 74 -44.26 20.68 45.39
N GLU A 75 -43.42 19.68 45.65
CA GLU A 75 -42.25 19.35 44.81
C GLU A 75 -42.63 18.48 43.61
N ALA A 76 -43.66 17.65 43.76
CA ALA A 76 -44.10 16.74 42.72
C ALA A 76 -44.61 17.53 41.48
N PRO A 77 -44.01 17.32 40.30
CA PRO A 77 -44.36 18.05 39.09
C PRO A 77 -45.78 17.74 38.64
N GLU A 78 -46.40 18.71 37.95
CA GLU A 78 -47.68 18.50 37.29
C GLU A 78 -47.45 17.72 35.97
N GLU A 79 -48.06 16.53 35.86
CA GLU A 79 -47.86 15.62 34.72
C GLU A 79 -48.15 16.28 33.35
N GLU A 80 -49.10 17.22 33.30
CA GLU A 80 -49.45 17.95 32.07
C GLU A 80 -48.35 18.90 31.62
N ASP A 81 -47.69 19.60 32.55
CA ASP A 81 -46.64 20.57 32.22
C ASP A 81 -45.39 19.89 31.67
N GLU A 82 -45.00 18.75 32.25
CA GLU A 82 -43.87 17.95 31.77
C GLU A 82 -44.13 17.37 30.37
N ALA A 83 -45.33 16.83 30.14
CA ALA A 83 -45.72 16.29 28.84
C ALA A 83 -45.72 17.37 27.76
N ASN A 84 -46.24 18.55 28.06
CA ASN A 84 -46.26 19.69 27.15
C ASN A 84 -44.84 20.21 26.85
N ALA A 85 -43.98 20.32 27.88
CA ALA A 85 -42.59 20.73 27.69
C ALA A 85 -41.82 19.73 26.81
N LEU A 86 -42.01 18.43 27.03
CA LEU A 86 -41.40 17.38 26.22
C LEU A 86 -41.91 17.40 24.77
N GLN A 87 -43.20 17.65 24.57
CA GLN A 87 -43.79 17.77 23.24
C GLN A 87 -43.21 18.96 22.47
N ASN A 88 -43.06 20.12 23.11
CA ASN A 88 -42.44 21.29 22.50
C ASN A 88 -40.97 21.03 22.12
N LEU A 89 -40.20 20.40 23.02
CA LEU A 89 -38.81 20.00 22.75
C LEU A 89 -38.72 19.03 21.56
N LEU A 90 -39.66 18.09 21.47
CA LEU A 90 -39.72 17.14 20.36
C LEU A 90 -40.01 17.86 19.04
N ASP A 91 -40.98 18.77 19.02
CA ASP A 91 -41.34 19.53 17.83
C ASP A 91 -40.19 20.41 17.33
N ASP A 92 -39.48 21.08 18.26
CA ASP A 92 -38.28 21.85 17.95
C ASP A 92 -37.19 20.98 17.30
N ASN A 93 -36.96 19.78 17.86
CA ASN A 93 -35.96 18.86 17.33
C ASN A 93 -36.35 18.32 15.95
N ILE A 94 -37.64 18.02 15.74
CA ILE A 94 -38.17 17.60 14.44
C ILE A 94 -37.92 18.69 13.40
N VAL A 95 -38.23 19.95 13.71
CA VAL A 95 -38.02 21.09 12.82
C VAL A 95 -36.53 21.31 12.53
N GLU A 96 -35.69 21.30 13.56
CA GLU A 96 -34.24 21.47 13.42
C GLU A 96 -33.65 20.36 12.54
N THR A 97 -34.02 19.11 12.80
CA THR A 97 -33.55 17.95 12.06
C THR A 97 -34.01 18.00 10.61
N ALA A 98 -35.28 18.33 10.36
CA ALA A 98 -35.80 18.49 9.00
C ALA A 98 -35.06 19.63 8.25
N GLN A 99 -34.78 20.73 8.93
CA GLN A 99 -34.02 21.84 8.37
C GLN A 99 -32.58 21.44 8.04
N LYS A 100 -31.89 20.73 8.94
CA LYS A 100 -30.53 20.21 8.70
C LYS A 100 -30.49 19.24 7.52
N ARG A 101 -31.43 18.29 7.46
CA ARG A 101 -31.57 17.35 6.32
C ARG A 101 -31.76 18.08 4.99
N ARG A 102 -32.44 19.23 4.99
CA ARG A 102 -32.68 20.03 3.78
C ARG A 102 -31.50 20.95 3.40
N LYS A 103 -30.86 21.60 4.38
CA LYS A 103 -29.85 22.65 4.16
C LYS A 103 -28.42 22.10 4.11
N CYS A 104 -28.04 21.25 5.07
CA CYS A 104 -26.65 20.81 5.24
C CYS A 104 -26.07 20.14 3.99
N PRO A 105 -26.77 19.22 3.28
CA PRO A 105 -26.22 18.63 2.07
C PRO A 105 -25.92 19.67 0.98
N LYS A 106 -26.79 20.68 0.84
CA LYS A 106 -26.63 21.75 -0.16
C LYS A 106 -25.45 22.67 0.16
N GLU A 107 -25.15 22.85 1.44
CA GLU A 107 -24.01 23.63 1.91
C GLU A 107 -22.70 22.83 1.78
N ILE A 108 -22.70 21.53 2.08
CA ILE A 108 -21.49 20.68 2.07
C ILE A 108 -21.02 20.36 0.65
N ILE A 109 -21.95 20.06 -0.28
CA ILE A 109 -21.63 19.63 -1.65
C ILE A 109 -20.64 20.59 -2.35
N PRO A 110 -20.85 21.93 -2.36
CA PRO A 110 -19.92 22.87 -2.99
C PRO A 110 -18.48 22.79 -2.45
N TYR A 111 -18.29 22.58 -1.14
CA TYR A 111 -16.96 22.47 -0.54
C TYR A 111 -16.26 21.20 -0.98
N VAL A 112 -16.95 20.06 -0.92
CA VAL A 112 -16.39 18.76 -1.34
C VAL A 112 -16.06 18.77 -2.83
N VAL A 113 -16.95 19.29 -3.67
CA VAL A 113 -16.71 19.42 -5.11
C VAL A 113 -15.51 20.32 -5.39
N ARG A 114 -15.34 21.41 -4.65
CA ARG A 114 -14.18 22.31 -4.80
C ARG A 114 -12.87 21.60 -4.42
N SER A 115 -12.86 20.89 -3.29
CA SER A 115 -11.71 20.10 -2.81
C SER A 115 -11.30 19.01 -3.82
N LEU A 116 -12.26 18.21 -4.29
CA LEU A 116 -11.99 17.18 -5.30
C LEU A 116 -11.48 17.79 -6.62
N LYS A 117 -12.01 18.94 -7.04
CA LYS A 117 -11.50 19.65 -8.22
C LYS A 117 -10.07 20.16 -8.02
N SER A 118 -9.71 20.65 -6.83
CA SER A 118 -8.32 21.06 -6.55
C SER A 118 -7.36 19.88 -6.53
N GLU A 119 -7.74 18.76 -5.93
CA GLU A 119 -6.92 17.54 -5.93
C GLU A 119 -6.68 17.03 -7.36
N ARG A 120 -7.73 17.01 -8.18
CA ARG A 120 -7.60 16.65 -9.60
C ARG A 120 -6.66 17.59 -10.36
N LYS A 121 -6.71 18.90 -10.08
CA LYS A 121 -5.79 19.88 -10.68
C LYS A 121 -4.35 19.62 -10.25
N LEU A 122 -4.12 19.34 -8.96
CA LEU A 122 -2.81 19.01 -8.41
C LEU A 122 -2.22 17.75 -9.07
N LEU A 123 -3.04 16.69 -9.23
CA LEU A 123 -2.63 15.47 -9.91
C LEU A 123 -2.25 15.73 -11.38
N GLY A 124 -2.95 16.66 -12.04
CA GLY A 124 -2.61 17.10 -13.39
C GLY A 124 -1.18 17.66 -13.50
N LEU A 125 -0.71 18.37 -12.48
CA LEU A 125 0.67 18.89 -12.43
C LEU A 125 1.70 17.77 -12.28
N TYR A 126 1.40 16.74 -11.47
CA TYR A 126 2.32 15.63 -11.26
C TYR A 126 2.61 14.83 -12.55
N LYS A 127 1.60 14.69 -13.43
CA LYS A 127 1.75 13.94 -14.69
C LYS A 127 2.82 14.51 -15.62
N GLU A 128 3.11 15.80 -15.55
CA GLU A 128 4.05 16.48 -16.45
C GLU A 128 5.52 16.42 -15.96
N VAL A 129 5.74 16.12 -14.68
CA VAL A 129 7.05 16.24 -14.02
C VAL A 129 7.98 15.06 -14.33
N VAL A 130 7.46 13.91 -14.76
CA VAL A 130 8.29 12.71 -15.01
C VAL A 130 8.47 12.49 -16.51
N LYS A 131 9.46 13.16 -17.11
CA LYS A 131 10.03 12.74 -18.39
C LYS A 131 11.07 11.65 -18.11
N PRO A 132 10.99 10.47 -18.73
CA PRO A 132 12.04 9.46 -18.59
C PRO A 132 13.36 10.06 -19.09
N GLU A 133 14.40 9.95 -18.28
CA GLU A 133 15.75 10.36 -18.65
C GLU A 133 16.22 9.46 -19.80
N GLU A 134 16.44 10.06 -20.97
CA GLU A 134 16.98 9.34 -22.12
C GLU A 134 18.44 8.98 -21.83
N LEU A 135 18.68 7.69 -21.56
CA LEU A 135 20.02 7.15 -21.37
C LEU A 135 20.81 7.26 -22.68
N GLN A 136 21.62 8.32 -22.80
CA GLN A 136 22.60 8.41 -23.87
C GLN A 136 23.74 7.41 -23.58
N MET A 137 24.12 6.64 -24.59
CA MET A 137 25.26 5.74 -24.50
C MET A 137 26.55 6.57 -24.40
N ASP A 138 27.50 6.09 -23.60
CA ASP A 138 28.82 6.72 -23.50
C ASP A 138 29.48 6.77 -24.89
N PRO A 139 29.93 7.94 -25.37
CA PRO A 139 30.59 8.08 -26.68
C PRO A 139 31.82 7.16 -26.83
N VAL A 140 32.49 6.80 -25.73
CA VAL A 140 33.60 5.85 -25.75
C VAL A 140 33.08 4.44 -26.09
N GLN A 141 31.95 4.03 -25.51
CA GLN A 141 31.35 2.74 -25.80
C GLN A 141 30.85 2.65 -27.24
N GLU A 142 30.26 3.72 -27.78
CA GLU A 142 29.82 3.78 -29.18
C GLU A 142 30.99 3.62 -30.16
N THR A 143 32.12 4.29 -29.88
CA THR A 143 33.35 4.18 -30.69
C THR A 143 33.95 2.77 -30.66
N ILE A 144 33.93 2.11 -29.50
CA ILE A 144 34.41 0.73 -29.37
C ILE A 144 33.49 -0.22 -30.14
N MET A 145 32.16 -0.08 -29.99
CA MET A 145 31.19 -0.94 -30.67
C MET A 145 31.28 -0.82 -32.19
N SER A 146 31.46 0.40 -32.73
CA SER A 146 31.61 0.60 -34.17
C SER A 146 32.91 0.00 -34.68
N SER A 147 34.04 0.26 -34.01
CA SER A 147 35.35 -0.29 -34.39
C SER A 147 35.35 -1.82 -34.41
N VAL A 148 34.77 -2.46 -33.39
CA VAL A 148 34.67 -3.93 -33.34
C VAL A 148 33.75 -4.45 -34.43
N SER A 149 32.62 -3.78 -34.69
CA SER A 149 31.67 -4.17 -35.74
C SER A 149 32.28 -4.07 -37.14
N ASP A 150 33.13 -3.07 -37.38
CA ASP A 150 33.81 -2.88 -38.67
C ASP A 150 34.97 -3.89 -38.85
N ALA A 151 35.72 -4.19 -37.78
CA ALA A 151 36.86 -5.09 -37.84
C ALA A 151 36.47 -6.57 -37.92
N ALA A 152 35.39 -6.98 -37.23
CA ALA A 152 35.01 -8.38 -37.09
C ALA A 152 34.78 -9.13 -38.42
N PRO A 153 34.08 -8.56 -39.43
CA PRO A 153 33.87 -9.22 -40.72
C PRO A 153 35.18 -9.45 -41.48
N CYS A 154 36.10 -8.49 -41.41
CA CYS A 154 37.40 -8.59 -42.07
C CYS A 154 38.23 -9.72 -41.45
N MET A 155 38.29 -9.76 -40.11
CA MET A 155 39.00 -10.82 -39.39
C MET A 155 38.40 -12.19 -39.65
N PHE A 156 37.06 -12.31 -39.70
CA PHE A 156 36.38 -13.56 -40.04
C PHE A 156 36.74 -14.07 -41.44
N LYS A 157 36.79 -13.19 -42.44
CA LYS A 157 37.22 -13.55 -43.80
C LYS A 157 38.66 -14.07 -43.85
N HIS A 158 39.56 -13.42 -43.12
CA HIS A 158 40.95 -13.87 -43.01
C HIS A 158 41.03 -15.25 -42.36
N ALA A 159 40.34 -15.44 -41.23
CA ALA A 159 40.30 -16.73 -40.53
C ALA A 159 39.72 -17.84 -41.43
N SER A 160 38.61 -17.58 -42.13
CA SER A 160 38.01 -18.54 -43.07
C SER A 160 38.98 -18.92 -44.19
N THR A 161 39.73 -17.94 -44.73
CA THR A 161 40.73 -18.18 -45.78
C THR A 161 41.89 -19.03 -45.29
N VAL A 162 42.40 -18.75 -44.08
CA VAL A 162 43.47 -19.54 -43.45
C VAL A 162 43.02 -20.98 -43.20
N VAL A 163 41.79 -21.19 -42.69
CA VAL A 163 41.27 -22.54 -42.47
C VAL A 163 41.19 -23.33 -43.77
N LYS A 164 40.72 -22.71 -44.86
CA LYS A 164 40.68 -23.34 -46.19
C LYS A 164 42.07 -23.67 -46.73
N SER A 165 43.04 -22.77 -46.56
CA SER A 165 44.41 -23.01 -47.05
C SER A 165 45.12 -24.11 -46.25
N ILE A 166 44.91 -24.19 -44.94
CA ILE A 166 45.44 -25.27 -44.08
C ILE A 166 44.92 -26.62 -44.57
N GLN A 167 43.62 -26.75 -44.83
CA GLN A 167 43.04 -28.00 -45.35
C GLN A 167 43.68 -28.41 -46.69
N ALA A 168 43.90 -27.47 -47.60
CA ALA A 168 44.56 -27.73 -48.87
C ALA A 168 46.03 -28.16 -48.69
N VAL A 169 46.77 -27.53 -47.78
CA VAL A 169 48.16 -27.91 -47.46
C VAL A 169 48.21 -29.30 -46.83
N GLN A 170 47.28 -29.62 -45.92
CA GLN A 170 47.18 -30.94 -45.31
C GLN A 170 46.97 -32.04 -46.36
N GLN A 171 46.04 -31.84 -47.31
CA GLN A 171 45.82 -32.79 -48.41
C GLN A 171 47.07 -33.01 -49.26
N ARG A 172 47.83 -31.94 -49.56
CA ARG A 172 49.10 -32.06 -50.31
C ARG A 172 50.16 -32.82 -49.51
N ALA A 173 50.26 -32.57 -48.21
CA ALA A 173 51.19 -33.26 -47.33
C ALA A 173 50.86 -34.76 -47.22
N GLU A 174 49.57 -35.11 -47.12
CA GLU A 174 49.10 -36.50 -47.14
C GLU A 174 49.38 -37.18 -48.48
N GLY A 175 49.14 -36.50 -49.61
CA GLY A 175 49.49 -37.00 -50.94
C GLY A 175 51.00 -37.24 -51.11
N LEU A 176 51.84 -36.31 -50.65
CA LEU A 176 53.29 -36.49 -50.66
C LEU A 176 53.73 -37.67 -49.78
N LYS A 177 53.15 -37.79 -48.59
CA LYS A 177 53.37 -38.95 -47.70
C LYS A 177 52.98 -40.26 -48.38
N GLN A 178 51.89 -40.29 -49.15
CA GLN A 178 51.46 -41.48 -49.87
C GLN A 178 52.47 -41.87 -50.96
N VAL A 179 52.97 -40.91 -51.74
CA VAL A 179 54.01 -41.14 -52.76
C VAL A 179 55.30 -41.66 -52.12
N LEU A 180 55.76 -41.04 -51.03
CA LEU A 180 56.97 -41.49 -50.33
C LEU A 180 56.84 -42.90 -49.75
N ASN A 181 55.63 -43.34 -49.39
CA ASN A 181 55.39 -44.69 -48.86
C ASN A 181 55.03 -45.72 -49.94
N SER A 182 54.79 -45.29 -51.18
CA SER A 182 54.58 -46.20 -52.31
C SER A 182 55.89 -46.88 -52.71
N ARG A 183 55.86 -48.19 -52.97
CA ARG A 183 57.01 -48.88 -53.55
C ARG A 183 57.18 -48.43 -55.01
N PRO A 184 58.39 -48.11 -55.47
CA PRO A 184 58.64 -47.85 -56.89
C PRO A 184 58.25 -49.09 -57.71
N SER A 185 57.58 -48.86 -58.84
CA SER A 185 57.25 -49.90 -59.83
C SER A 185 58.53 -50.55 -60.35
N ALA A 186 58.50 -51.84 -60.70
CA ALA A 186 59.66 -52.55 -61.23
C ALA A 186 60.31 -51.81 -62.42
N GLU A 187 59.49 -51.24 -63.31
CA GLU A 187 59.96 -50.43 -64.45
C GLU A 187 60.72 -49.16 -64.02
N SER A 188 60.34 -48.55 -62.89
CA SER A 188 61.02 -47.35 -62.38
C SER A 188 62.32 -47.67 -61.65
N LEU A 189 62.47 -48.90 -61.14
CA LEU A 189 63.73 -49.38 -60.54
C LEU A 189 64.74 -49.73 -61.64
N ASP A 190 64.32 -50.38 -62.72
CA ASP A 190 65.20 -50.70 -63.86
C ASP A 190 65.77 -49.44 -64.50
N VAL A 191 64.95 -48.39 -64.67
CA VAL A 191 65.43 -47.08 -65.17
C VAL A 191 66.38 -46.40 -64.19
N LEU A 192 66.16 -46.54 -62.88
CA LEU A 192 67.08 -46.01 -61.85
C LEU A 192 68.40 -46.79 -61.88
N GLU A 193 68.36 -48.10 -62.02
CA GLU A 193 69.54 -48.95 -62.14
C GLU A 193 70.33 -48.62 -63.41
N ASP A 194 69.68 -48.45 -64.56
CA ASP A 194 70.33 -48.05 -65.81
C ASP A 194 71.00 -46.66 -65.74
N VAL A 195 70.36 -45.69 -65.08
CA VAL A 195 70.91 -44.34 -64.90
C VAL A 195 72.06 -44.30 -63.90
N PHE A 196 72.00 -45.08 -62.82
CA PHE A 196 73.04 -45.10 -61.79
C PHE A 196 74.18 -46.11 -62.04
N ALA A 197 73.95 -47.19 -62.79
CA ALA A 197 74.97 -48.16 -63.17
C ALA A 197 75.88 -47.65 -64.30
N SER A 198 75.44 -46.65 -65.07
CA SER A 198 76.21 -46.03 -66.17
C SER A 198 77.19 -44.92 -65.73
N MET A 199 77.66 -44.95 -64.48
CA MET A 199 78.63 -43.97 -63.94
C MET A 199 79.97 -44.64 -63.58
N PRO A 200 81.04 -44.48 -64.37
CA PRO A 200 82.37 -44.94 -63.97
C PRO A 200 82.93 -44.10 -62.82
N ASN A 201 83.52 -44.78 -61.84
CA ASN A 201 84.32 -44.21 -60.76
C ASN A 201 85.36 -43.19 -61.29
N LYS A 202 85.07 -41.91 -61.12
CA LYS A 202 86.07 -40.84 -61.14
C LYS A 202 85.91 -40.01 -59.88
N ALA A 203 86.86 -40.20 -58.97
CA ALA A 203 87.20 -39.22 -57.96
C ALA A 203 87.43 -37.87 -58.66
N SER A 204 86.51 -36.93 -58.48
CA SER A 204 86.74 -35.53 -58.80
C SER A 204 86.42 -34.71 -57.54
N LYS A 205 87.35 -33.81 -57.24
CA LYS A 205 87.46 -33.03 -56.01
C LYS A 205 86.14 -32.39 -55.62
N MET A 206 85.74 -32.62 -54.37
CA MET A 206 84.74 -31.82 -53.67
C MET A 206 85.16 -30.35 -53.71
N THR A 207 84.41 -29.51 -54.42
CA THR A 207 84.24 -28.12 -54.02
C THR A 207 82.98 -28.08 -53.17
N SER A 208 83.19 -27.86 -51.87
CA SER A 208 82.15 -27.58 -50.89
C SER A 208 81.37 -26.32 -51.31
N ARG A 209 80.26 -26.50 -52.02
CA ARG A 209 79.20 -25.49 -52.03
C ARG A 209 78.39 -25.70 -50.76
N GLU A 210 78.73 -24.92 -49.76
CA GLU A 210 77.93 -24.71 -48.56
C GLU A 210 76.48 -24.44 -48.98
N ARG A 211 75.57 -25.35 -48.58
CA ARG A 211 74.14 -25.05 -48.60
C ARG A 211 73.89 -23.99 -47.53
N PRO A 212 73.31 -22.83 -47.85
CA PRO A 212 72.84 -21.95 -46.80
C PRO A 212 71.71 -22.67 -46.04
N PRO A 213 71.66 -22.58 -44.70
CA PRO A 213 70.55 -23.12 -43.95
C PRO A 213 69.25 -22.43 -44.38
N ILE A 214 68.20 -23.22 -44.57
CA ILE A 214 66.84 -22.71 -44.80
C ILE A 214 66.47 -21.83 -43.60
N LYS A 215 66.48 -20.52 -43.79
CA LYS A 215 65.98 -19.58 -42.79
C LYS A 215 64.47 -19.76 -42.71
N ARG A 216 63.98 -20.32 -41.59
CA ARG A 216 62.57 -20.19 -41.23
C ARG A 216 62.29 -18.70 -41.10
N ALA A 217 61.47 -18.16 -41.99
CA ALA A 217 60.82 -16.90 -41.72
C ALA A 217 59.80 -17.13 -40.60
N VAL A 218 59.69 -16.16 -39.69
CA VAL A 218 58.87 -16.12 -38.47
C VAL A 218 59.63 -16.51 -37.20
N GLU A 219 60.21 -15.48 -36.58
CA GLU A 219 60.59 -15.47 -35.18
C GLU A 219 59.31 -15.55 -34.32
N TYR A 220 59.15 -16.62 -33.56
CA TYR A 220 57.98 -16.85 -32.68
C TYR A 220 57.87 -15.84 -31.51
N THR A 221 58.83 -14.93 -31.39
CA THR A 221 58.98 -13.97 -30.29
C THR A 221 58.05 -12.75 -30.45
N GLU A 222 57.65 -12.37 -31.66
CA GLU A 222 56.80 -11.19 -31.89
C GLU A 222 55.31 -11.42 -31.55
N LEU A 223 54.86 -12.67 -31.48
CA LEU A 223 53.48 -13.03 -31.10
C LEU A 223 53.24 -13.03 -29.57
N ARG A 224 54.29 -12.98 -28.75
CA ARG A 224 54.15 -13.07 -27.29
C ARG A 224 53.83 -11.72 -26.62
N ASN A 225 54.04 -10.59 -27.29
CA ASN A 225 53.93 -9.26 -26.67
C ASN A 225 52.52 -8.66 -26.69
N ASN A 226 51.55 -9.28 -27.37
CA ASN A 226 50.21 -8.69 -27.56
C ASN A 226 49.08 -9.42 -26.83
N TYR A 227 49.39 -10.26 -25.83
CA TYR A 227 48.37 -10.90 -25.01
C TYR A 227 48.72 -10.84 -23.52
N ALA A 228 48.10 -9.89 -22.81
CA ALA A 228 48.09 -9.82 -21.36
C ALA A 228 46.66 -10.13 -20.86
N PRO A 229 46.42 -11.31 -20.25
CA PRO A 229 45.12 -11.63 -19.68
C PRO A 229 44.92 -10.92 -18.34
N GLY A 230 43.90 -10.07 -18.26
CA GLY A 230 43.12 -9.84 -17.04
C GLY A 230 43.71 -8.93 -15.96
N LEU A 231 43.52 -7.61 -16.11
CA LEU A 231 43.41 -6.71 -14.96
C LEU A 231 41.93 -6.61 -14.56
N LYS A 232 41.57 -7.38 -13.54
CA LYS A 232 40.29 -7.24 -12.83
C LYS A 232 40.21 -5.81 -12.26
N ARG A 233 39.19 -5.06 -12.66
CA ARG A 233 38.86 -3.75 -12.07
C ARG A 233 38.33 -4.00 -10.65
N PRO A 234 38.77 -3.26 -9.61
CA PRO A 234 38.33 -3.48 -8.24
C PRO A 234 36.84 -3.15 -8.08
N ALA A 235 36.15 -4.01 -7.35
CA ALA A 235 34.76 -3.82 -6.95
C ALA A 235 34.66 -2.57 -6.06
N ILE A 236 33.91 -1.57 -6.52
CA ILE A 236 33.50 -0.46 -5.67
C ILE A 236 32.26 -0.91 -4.92
N PHE A 237 32.45 -1.22 -3.63
CA PHE A 237 31.39 -1.25 -2.64
C PHE A 237 30.90 0.18 -2.40
N TYR A 238 29.60 0.42 -2.57
CA TYR A 238 28.89 1.41 -1.77
C TYR A 238 27.74 0.70 -1.08
N SER A 239 28.00 0.33 0.17
CA SER A 239 27.00 0.03 1.18
C SER A 239 26.67 1.30 1.95
N ASN A 240 25.39 1.41 2.31
CA ASN A 240 24.81 2.20 3.40
C ASN A 240 24.55 3.68 3.08
N ASP A 241 23.54 4.32 3.63
CA ASP A 241 22.39 3.86 4.40
C ASP A 241 21.38 5.01 4.35
N LYS A 242 20.13 4.68 4.61
CA LYS A 242 19.16 5.67 5.05
C LYS A 242 19.60 6.24 6.40
N SER A 243 19.50 7.56 6.52
CA SER A 243 19.32 8.22 7.82
C SER A 243 18.50 9.49 7.59
N GLU A 244 17.29 9.44 8.16
CA GLU A 244 16.36 10.53 8.52
C GLU A 244 15.86 11.51 7.45
#